data_AF-A0ABC9W1I8-F1
#
_entry.id   AF-A0ABC9W1I8-F1
#
_cell.length_a   1.000
_cell.length_b   1.000
_cell.length_c   1.000
_cell.angle_alpha   90.00
_cell.angle_beta   90.00
_cell.angle_gamma   90.00
#
_symmetry.space_group_name_H-M   'P 1'
#
loop_
_entity.id
_entity.type
_entity.pdbx_description
1 polymer ?
#
loop_
_entity_poly.entity_id
_entity_poly.type
_entity_poly.pdbx_seq_one_letter_code
_entity_poly.pdbx_strand_id
1 'polypeptide(L)'
;MAHITINQYLQQVQEAIDSRDGQFCAELVSFKHPHVANPRLQLPSPEEKCQQVLEPPYDEMFAAHLRCTYAVGNHDFIEAYKCQTVIVQYPFP
;
A
#
# COMPACT_ATOMS: atom_id res chain seq x y z
N MET A 1 18.41 -4.53 7.65
CA MET A 1 17.31 -4.72 6.67
C MET A 1 17.37 -3.56 5.71
N ALA A 2 17.40 -3.80 4.40
CA ALA A 2 17.48 -2.70 3.43
C ALA A 2 16.19 -1.87 3.49
N HIS A 3 16.31 -0.60 3.86
CA HIS A 3 15.18 0.33 3.91
C HIS A 3 14.79 0.73 2.48
N ILE A 4 13.80 0.07 1.90
CA ILE A 4 13.25 0.46 0.60
C ILE A 4 12.61 1.85 0.67
N THR A 5 12.75 2.62 -0.39
CA THR A 5 12.04 3.90 -0.56
C THR A 5 10.63 3.67 -1.10
N ILE A 6 9.76 4.68 -1.02
CA ILE A 6 8.42 4.61 -1.61
C ILE A 6 8.46 4.36 -3.12
N ASN A 7 9.39 4.98 -3.86
CA ASN A 7 9.50 4.79 -5.31
C ASN A 7 9.92 3.35 -5.63
N GLN A 8 10.85 2.78 -4.86
CA GLN A 8 11.26 1.38 -5.03
C GLN A 8 10.13 0.41 -4.68
N TYR A 9 9.35 0.71 -3.64
CA TYR A 9 8.18 -0.09 -3.28
C TYR A 9 7.13 -0.06 -4.40
N LEU A 10 6.78 1.12 -4.92
CA LEU A 10 5.79 1.26 -6.00
C LEU A 10 6.27 0.63 -7.31
N GLN A 11 7.59 0.68 -7.60
CA GLN A 11 8.16 -0.04 -8.74
C GLN A 11 7.98 -1.56 -8.60
N GLN A 12 8.23 -2.13 -7.42
CA GLN A 12 8.00 -3.56 -7.18
C GLN A 12 6.52 -3.95 -7.35
N VAL A 13 5.61 -3.08 -6.92
CA VAL A 13 4.17 -3.27 -7.13
C VAL A 13 3.83 -3.27 -8.63
N GLN A 14 4.31 -2.26 -9.36
CA GLN A 14 4.06 -2.14 -10.81
C GLN A 14 4.63 -3.35 -11.56
N GLU A 15 5.85 -3.79 -11.24
CA GLU A 15 6.47 -4.98 -11.81
C GLU A 15 5.63 -6.23 -11.54
N ALA A 16 5.13 -6.41 -10.32
CA ALA A 16 4.26 -7.55 -9.97
C ALA A 16 2.95 -7.54 -10.75
N ILE A 17 2.36 -6.37 -10.99
CA ILE A 17 1.15 -6.20 -11.79
C ILE A 17 1.44 -6.54 -13.25
N ASP A 18 2.49 -5.97 -13.83
CA ASP A 18 2.87 -6.16 -15.23
C ASP A 18 3.25 -7.61 -15.53
N SER A 19 3.93 -8.28 -14.59
CA SER A 19 4.27 -9.70 -14.68
C SER A 19 3.11 -10.63 -14.34
N ARG A 20 1.96 -10.09 -13.92
CA ARG A 20 0.78 -10.83 -13.44
C ARG A 20 1.08 -11.76 -12.25
N ASP A 21 2.05 -11.37 -11.42
CA ASP A 21 2.37 -12.07 -10.17
C ASP A 21 1.44 -11.60 -9.04
N GLY A 22 0.23 -12.15 -9.04
CA GLY A 22 -0.77 -11.84 -8.02
C GLY A 22 -0.35 -12.25 -6.60
N GLN A 23 0.51 -13.26 -6.46
CA GLN A 23 0.96 -13.71 -5.15
C GLN A 23 1.92 -12.70 -4.53
N PHE A 24 2.92 -12.24 -5.30
CA PHE A 24 3.84 -11.21 -4.82
C PHE A 24 3.13 -9.87 -4.60
N CYS A 25 2.20 -9.49 -5.48
CA CYS A 25 1.37 -8.30 -5.29
C CYS A 25 0.55 -8.37 -3.97
N ALA A 26 -0.01 -9.55 -3.65
CA ALA A 26 -0.72 -9.79 -2.39
C ALA A 26 0.20 -9.69 -1.16
N GLU A 27 1.47 -10.09 -1.27
CA GLU A 27 2.46 -9.90 -0.20
C GLU A 27 2.76 -8.42 0.03
N LEU A 28 2.87 -7.63 -1.04
CA LEU A 28 3.15 -6.19 -0.94
C LEU A 28 2.00 -5.41 -0.27
N VAL A 29 0.74 -5.85 -0.37
CA VAL A 29 -0.39 -5.26 0.36
C VAL A 29 -0.64 -5.91 1.74
N SER A 30 0.20 -6.87 2.15
CA SER A 30 -0.02 -7.63 3.39
C SER A 30 0.64 -6.98 4.61
N PHE A 31 -0.08 -6.96 5.74
CA PHE A 31 0.49 -6.61 7.05
C PHE A 31 1.53 -7.62 7.57
N LYS A 32 1.65 -8.79 6.93
CA LYS A 32 2.67 -9.78 7.28
C LYS A 32 4.02 -9.47 6.66
N HIS A 33 4.08 -8.61 5.64
CA HIS A 33 5.32 -8.29 4.96
C HIS A 33 6.14 -7.25 5.76
N PRO A 34 7.49 -7.36 5.83
CA PRO A 34 8.34 -6.46 6.62
C PRO A 34 8.24 -4.96 6.30
N HIS A 35 7.64 -4.60 5.15
CA HIS A 35 7.50 -3.21 4.73
C HIS A 35 6.63 -2.38 5.70
N VAL A 36 5.69 -3.01 6.42
CA VAL A 36 4.80 -2.33 7.38
C VAL A 36 5.58 -1.67 8.52
N ALA A 37 6.71 -2.24 8.90
CA ALA A 37 7.59 -1.70 9.93
C ALA A 37 8.52 -0.59 9.42
N ASN A 38 8.49 -0.25 8.11
CA ASN A 38 9.37 0.77 7.52
C ASN A 38 8.76 2.17 7.67
N PRO A 39 9.31 3.06 8.51
CA PRO A 39 8.74 4.40 8.71
C PRO A 39 8.74 5.26 7.44
N ARG A 40 9.56 4.92 6.44
CA ARG A 40 9.61 5.63 5.15
C ARG A 40 8.40 5.35 4.25
N LEU A 41 7.64 4.30 4.54
CA LEU A 41 6.43 3.91 3.83
C LEU A 41 5.16 4.26 4.61
N GLN A 42 5.28 4.59 5.89
CA GLN A 42 4.20 5.10 6.73
C GLN A 42 3.94 6.57 6.38
N LEU A 43 3.24 6.81 5.26
CA LEU A 43 2.98 8.14 4.73
C LEU A 43 1.54 8.57 5.07
N PRO A 44 1.32 9.80 5.57
CA PRO A 44 -0.03 10.31 5.85
C PRO A 44 -0.82 10.64 4.57
N SER A 45 -0.14 10.92 3.46
CA SER A 45 -0.75 11.28 2.16
C SER A 45 -0.01 10.59 1.00
N PRO A 46 -0.20 9.27 0.80
CA PRO A 46 0.47 8.51 -0.26
C PRO A 46 -0.18 8.66 -1.65
N GLU A 47 -1.38 9.25 -1.75
CA GLU A 47 -2.24 9.23 -2.93
C GLU A 47 -1.55 9.75 -4.20
N GLU A 48 -0.92 10.93 -4.12
CA GLU A 48 -0.24 11.55 -5.27
C GLU A 48 0.90 10.69 -5.81
N LYS A 49 1.66 10.04 -4.90
CA LYS A 49 2.79 9.18 -5.30
C LYS A 49 2.32 7.89 -5.94
N CYS A 50 1.24 7.30 -5.42
CA CYS A 50 0.62 6.13 -6.00
C CYS A 50 0.10 6.43 -7.41
N GLN A 51 -0.63 7.53 -7.59
CA GLN A 51 -1.17 7.96 -8.89
C GLN A 51 -0.10 8.27 -9.95
N GLN A 52 1.10 8.68 -9.53
CA GLN A 52 2.21 8.92 -10.46
C GLN A 52 2.82 7.64 -11.04
N VAL A 53 2.57 6.47 -10.43
CA VAL A 53 3.25 5.21 -10.77
C VAL A 53 2.28 4.09 -11.14
N LEU A 54 1.16 3.99 -10.44
CA LEU A 54 0.16 2.94 -10.58
C LEU A 54 -1.09 3.49 -11.27
N GLU A 55 -1.74 2.66 -12.07
CA GLU A 55 -3.03 2.95 -12.70
C GLU A 55 -4.20 2.47 -11.82
N PRO A 56 -5.39 3.06 -11.97
CA PRO A 56 -6.60 2.54 -11.36
C PRO A 56 -6.88 1.08 -11.72
N PRO A 57 -7.26 0.22 -10.74
CA PRO A 57 -7.60 0.56 -9.34
C PRO A 57 -6.45 0.42 -8.34
N TYR A 58 -5.22 0.15 -8.81
CA TYR A 58 -4.10 -0.18 -7.94
C TYR A 58 -3.56 1.04 -7.19
N ASP A 59 -3.63 2.23 -7.78
CA ASP A 59 -3.26 3.49 -7.14
C ASP A 59 -4.04 3.71 -5.83
N GLU A 60 -5.37 3.60 -5.87
CA GLU A 60 -6.26 3.76 -4.74
C GLU A 60 -6.03 2.67 -3.69
N MET A 61 -5.92 1.41 -4.12
CA MET A 61 -5.72 0.27 -3.24
C MET A 61 -4.40 0.38 -2.46
N PHE A 62 -3.29 0.70 -3.14
CA PHE A 62 -1.98 0.82 -2.50
C PHE A 62 -1.83 2.11 -1.70
N ALA A 63 -2.48 3.21 -2.10
CA ALA A 63 -2.55 4.42 -1.29
C ALA A 63 -3.28 4.15 0.04
N ALA A 64 -4.43 3.48 -0.01
CA ALA A 64 -5.17 3.08 1.18
C ALA A 64 -4.32 2.18 2.09
N HIS A 65 -3.57 1.23 1.53
CA HIS A 65 -2.67 0.37 2.30
C HIS A 65 -1.57 1.14 3.01
N LEU A 66 -0.84 2.00 2.29
CA LEU A 66 0.24 2.79 2.89
C LEU A 66 -0.28 3.70 4.00
N ARG A 67 -1.44 4.33 3.80
CA ARG A 67 -2.12 5.13 4.83
C ARG A 67 -2.59 4.28 6.01
N CYS A 68 -3.03 3.05 5.77
CA CYS A 68 -3.36 2.08 6.82
C CYS A 68 -2.12 1.77 7.68
N THR A 69 -0.96 1.51 7.07
CA THR A 69 0.28 1.26 7.82
C THR A 69 0.70 2.48 8.66
N TYR A 70 0.51 3.69 8.14
CA TYR A 70 0.73 4.93 8.90
C TYR A 70 -0.22 5.06 10.10
N ALA A 71 -1.51 4.81 9.90
CA ALA A 71 -2.51 4.88 10.97
C ALA A 71 -2.23 3.86 12.08
N VAL A 72 -1.88 2.62 11.71
CA VAL A 72 -1.45 1.58 12.68
C VAL A 72 -0.19 2.02 13.44
N GLY A 73 0.81 2.57 12.74
CA GLY A 73 2.03 3.11 13.38
C GLY A 73 1.77 4.22 14.39
N ASN A 74 0.69 4.99 14.20
CA ASN A 74 0.25 6.06 15.09
C ASN A 74 -0.81 5.63 16.11
N HIS A 75 -1.16 4.34 16.18
CA HIS A 75 -2.23 3.81 17.04
C HIS A 75 -3.63 4.38 16.73
N ASP A 76 -3.84 4.94 15.54
CA ASP A 76 -5.17 5.35 15.05
C ASP A 76 -5.85 4.17 14.36
N PHE A 77 -6.38 3.26 15.18
CA PHE A 77 -6.99 2.03 14.67
C PHE A 77 -8.36 2.26 14.00
N ILE A 78 -9.01 3.41 14.24
CA ILE A 78 -10.25 3.78 13.55
C ILE A 78 -9.94 4.13 12.10
N GLU A 79 -8.91 4.95 11.86
CA GLU A 79 -8.47 5.28 10.51
C GLU A 79 -7.91 4.05 9.79
N ALA A 80 -7.11 3.22 10.49
CA ALA A 80 -6.59 1.97 9.93
C ALA A 80 -7.73 1.06 9.42
N TYR A 81 -8.79 0.90 10.19
CA TYR A 81 -9.96 0.12 9.78
C TYR A 81 -10.63 0.68 8.52
N LYS A 82 -10.83 2.01 8.44
CA LYS A 82 -11.40 2.65 7.24
C LYS A 82 -10.54 2.41 6.01
N CYS A 83 -9.23 2.61 6.11
CA CYS A 83 -8.30 2.34 5.02
C CYS A 83 -8.35 0.87 4.59
N GLN A 84 -8.39 -0.06 5.54
CA GLN A 84 -8.50 -1.49 5.24
C GLN A 84 -9.79 -1.85 4.51
N THR A 85 -10.92 -1.21 4.83
CA THR A 85 -12.19 -1.46 4.13
C THR A 85 -12.14 -1.10 2.65
N VAL A 86 -11.41 -0.04 2.27
CA VAL A 86 -11.20 0.35 0.86
C VAL A 86 -10.51 -0.77 0.07
N ILE A 87 -9.52 -1.44 0.68
CA ILE A 87 -8.76 -2.52 0.04
C ILE A 87 -9.64 -3.77 -0.17
N VAL A 88 -10.51 -4.09 0.80
CA VAL A 88 -11.28 -5.34 0.80
C VAL A 88 -12.60 -5.23 0.02
N GLN A 89 -13.23 -4.05 -0.01
CA GLN A 89 -14.57 -3.86 -0.58
C GLN A 89 -14.58 -3.44 -2.07
N TYR A 90 -13.45 -3.51 -2.78
CA TYR A 90 -13.40 -3.17 -4.20
C TYR A 90 -14.12 -4.23 -5.09
N PRO A 91 -14.84 -3.85 -6.16
CA PRO A 91 -15.18 -2.48 -6.58
C PRO A 91 -16.35 -1.97 -5.75
N PHE A 92 -16.32 -0.69 -5.35
CA PHE A 92 -17.45 -0.09 -4.67
C PHE A 92 -18.75 -0.37 -5.46
N PRO A 93 -19.87 -0.65 -4.77
CA PRO A 93 -21.18 -0.85 -5.41
C PRO A 93 -21.63 0.37 -6.23
#